data_AF-A0A6P0U7F8-F1
#
_entry.id   AF-A0A6P0U7F8-F1
#
_cell.length_a   1.000
_cell.length_b   1.000
_cell.length_c   1.000
_cell.angle_alpha   90.00
_cell.angle_beta   90.00
_cell.angle_gamma   90.00
#
_symmetry.space_group_name_H-M   'P 1'
#
loop_
_entity.id
_entity.type
_entity.pdbx_description
1 polymer ?
#
loop_
_entity_poly.entity_id
_entity_poly.type
_entity_poly.pdbx_seq_one_letter_code
_entity_poly.pdbx_strand_id
1 'polypeptide(L)'
;MTNHFPDFQLKTEQHLEGVDLSSPGELVIAKVKSQLKVQISTEINHWQLGQWVAIRNWLTKYKPKQNANNLELVKGYLQAFQHLCELEEWELAYKI
;
A
#
# COMPACT_ATOMS: atom_id res chain seq x y z
N MET A 1 0.23 -38.63 -3.46
CA MET A 1 0.50 -37.63 -2.41
C MET A 1 -0.57 -36.57 -2.53
N THR A 2 -1.60 -36.64 -1.69
CA THR A 2 -2.76 -35.73 -1.74
C THR A 2 -2.46 -34.50 -0.89
N ASN A 3 -2.32 -33.35 -1.53
CA ASN A 3 -2.19 -32.06 -0.85
C ASN A 3 -3.55 -31.71 -0.22
N HIS A 4 -3.70 -32.04 1.06
CA HIS A 4 -4.83 -31.59 1.86
C HIS A 4 -4.53 -30.19 2.38
N PHE A 5 -5.00 -29.17 1.65
CA PHE A 5 -5.09 -27.82 2.18
C PHE A 5 -6.38 -27.73 3.01
N PRO A 6 -6.33 -27.26 4.28
CA PRO A 6 -7.55 -27.08 5.04
C PRO A 6 -8.39 -25.95 4.43
N ASP A 7 -9.68 -26.21 4.23
CA ASP A 7 -10.67 -25.20 3.84
C ASP A 7 -10.68 -24.07 4.87
N PHE A 8 -10.11 -22.93 4.48
CA PHE A 8 -10.22 -21.69 5.25
C PHE A 8 -11.61 -21.09 5.00
N GLN A 9 -12.59 -21.49 5.82
CA GLN A 9 -13.91 -20.88 5.78
C GLN A 9 -13.87 -19.47 6.38
N LEU A 10 -13.72 -18.47 5.50
CA LEU A 10 -14.08 -17.08 5.83
C LEU A 10 -15.60 -16.97 5.94
N LYS A 11 -16.12 -17.25 7.14
CA LYS A 11 -17.42 -16.72 7.54
C LYS A 11 -17.26 -15.25 7.88
N THR A 12 -17.42 -14.41 6.87
CA THR A 12 -17.78 -13.01 7.05
C THR A 12 -18.74 -12.62 5.94
N GLU A 13 -19.96 -13.16 6.02
CA GLU A 13 -21.13 -12.43 5.54
C GLU A 13 -21.36 -11.25 6.50
N GLN A 14 -20.60 -10.18 6.31
CA GLN A 14 -20.99 -8.86 6.78
C GLN A 14 -21.21 -8.00 5.55
N HIS A 15 -22.50 -7.94 5.18
CA HIS A 15 -23.15 -6.94 4.34
C HIS A 15 -22.30 -5.67 4.11
N LEU A 16 -21.58 -5.64 2.99
CA LEU A 16 -20.69 -4.54 2.58
C LEU A 16 -21.47 -3.42 1.85
N GLU A 17 -22.64 -3.05 2.34
CA GLU A 17 -23.27 -1.81 1.88
C GLU A 17 -22.73 -0.64 2.71
N GLY A 18 -21.98 0.24 2.04
CA GLY A 18 -21.56 1.52 2.60
C GLY A 18 -20.16 1.56 3.21
N VAL A 19 -19.32 0.52 3.02
CA VAL A 19 -17.89 0.63 3.36
C VAL A 19 -17.24 1.61 2.39
N ASP A 20 -17.01 2.82 2.86
CA ASP A 20 -16.16 3.79 2.18
C ASP A 20 -14.73 3.21 2.09
N LEU A 21 -14.40 2.63 0.93
CA LEU A 21 -13.10 2.03 0.64
C LEU A 21 -11.94 3.05 0.72
N SER A 22 -12.27 4.34 0.84
CA SER A 22 -11.33 5.42 1.15
C SER A 22 -10.80 5.33 2.59
N SER A 23 -11.63 4.87 3.53
CA SER A 23 -11.30 4.88 4.96
C SER A 23 -10.15 3.92 5.34
N PRO A 24 -10.10 2.65 4.85
CA PRO A 24 -8.95 1.79 5.09
C PRO A 24 -7.68 2.32 4.42
N GLY A 25 -7.78 2.81 3.18
CA GLY A 25 -6.64 3.33 2.42
C GLY A 25 -6.02 4.59 3.06
N GLU A 26 -6.84 5.51 3.56
CA GLU A 26 -6.37 6.70 4.27
C GLU A 26 -5.71 6.36 5.62
N LEU A 27 -6.25 5.39 6.36
CA LEU A 27 -5.68 4.89 7.61
C LEU A 27 -4.34 4.18 7.36
N VAL A 28 -4.25 3.40 6.28
CA VAL A 28 -2.99 2.80 5.80
C VAL A 28 -1.99 3.90 5.46
N ILE A 29 -2.39 4.91 4.69
CA ILE A 29 -1.51 6.03 4.33
C ILE A 29 -1.01 6.76 5.57
N ALA A 30 -1.86 7.02 6.57
CA ALA A 30 -1.45 7.67 7.81
C ALA A 30 -0.43 6.84 8.61
N LYS A 31 -0.64 5.52 8.67
CA LYS A 31 0.29 4.58 9.32
C LYS A 31 1.61 4.44 8.57
N VAL A 32 1.56 4.34 7.25
CA VAL A 32 2.75 4.32 6.39
C VAL A 32 3.51 5.65 6.57
N LYS A 33 2.84 6.80 6.54
CA LYS A 33 3.48 8.11 6.77
C LYS A 33 4.21 8.22 8.10
N SER A 34 3.64 7.70 9.19
CA SER A 34 4.29 7.75 10.50
C SER A 34 5.51 6.82 10.58
N GLN A 35 5.44 5.64 9.94
CA GLN A 35 6.54 4.67 9.88
C GLN A 35 7.67 5.14 8.95
N LEU A 36 7.34 5.73 7.81
CA LEU A 36 8.28 6.38 6.88
C LEU A 36 9.15 7.44 7.56
N LYS A 37 8.58 8.19 8.52
CA LYS A 37 9.31 9.25 9.23
C LYS A 37 10.38 8.69 10.18
N VAL A 38 10.21 7.45 10.64
CA VAL A 38 11.14 6.75 11.54
C VAL A 38 12.27 6.07 10.76
N GLN A 39 11.98 5.55 9.56
CA GLN A 39 12.95 4.78 8.77
C GLN A 39 14.02 5.63 8.08
N ILE A 40 13.75 6.91 7.78
CA ILE A 40 14.75 7.81 7.15
C ILE A 40 15.83 8.20 8.18
N SER A 41 16.76 7.29 8.45
CA SER A 41 17.97 7.50 9.24
C SER A 41 19.14 7.92 8.34
N THR A 42 20.22 8.40 8.95
CA THR A 42 21.46 8.84 8.27
C THR A 42 22.24 7.72 7.56
N GLU A 43 21.75 6.48 7.59
CA GLU A 43 22.41 5.30 7.02
C GLU A 43 21.81 4.85 5.66
N ILE A 44 20.73 5.49 5.21
CA ILE A 44 20.08 5.16 3.93
C ILE A 44 20.96 5.60 2.75
N ASN A 45 21.23 4.68 1.82
CA ASN A 45 21.95 5.03 0.59
C ASN A 45 21.06 5.80 -0.41
N HIS A 46 21.68 6.46 -1.41
CA HIS A 46 20.94 7.31 -2.35
C HIS A 46 19.82 6.58 -3.11
N TRP A 47 20.01 5.29 -3.43
CA TRP A 47 19.00 4.51 -4.14
C TRP A 47 17.78 4.26 -3.24
N GLN A 48 18.00 3.83 -2.01
CA GLN A 48 16.93 3.61 -1.03
C GLN A 48 16.17 4.91 -0.73
N LEU A 49 16.87 6.05 -0.63
CA LEU A 49 16.24 7.36 -0.50
C LEU A 49 15.34 7.68 -1.71
N GLY A 50 15.78 7.36 -2.91
CA GLY A 50 14.99 7.48 -4.14
C GLY A 50 13.68 6.68 -4.06
N GLN A 51 13.75 5.43 -3.60
CA GLN A 51 12.57 4.58 -3.40
C GLN A 51 11.60 5.20 -2.40
N TRP A 52 12.07 5.63 -1.22
CA TRP A 52 11.22 6.26 -0.20
C TRP A 52 10.56 7.56 -0.67
N VAL A 53 11.28 8.39 -1.43
CA VAL A 53 10.71 9.59 -2.04
C VAL A 53 9.64 9.25 -3.05
N ALA A 54 9.84 8.20 -3.86
CA ALA A 54 8.86 7.73 -4.83
C ALA A 54 7.58 7.22 -4.15
N ILE A 55 7.70 6.37 -3.12
CA ILE A 55 6.58 5.89 -2.29
C ILE A 55 5.76 7.08 -1.79
N ARG A 56 6.41 8.06 -1.16
CA ARG A 56 5.73 9.26 -0.64
C ARG A 56 5.03 10.02 -1.76
N ASN A 57 5.68 10.23 -2.90
CA ASN A 57 5.10 10.99 -4.01
C ASN A 57 3.87 10.28 -4.60
N TRP A 58 3.94 8.96 -4.80
CA TRP A 58 2.80 8.18 -5.29
C TRP A 58 1.62 8.16 -4.31
N LEU A 59 1.89 8.09 -3.00
CA LEU A 59 0.82 8.07 -1.98
C LEU A 59 0.23 9.46 -1.66
N THR A 60 0.93 10.55 -1.97
CA THR A 60 0.52 11.88 -1.48
C THR A 60 0.38 12.96 -2.56
N LYS A 61 1.10 12.83 -3.67
CA LYS A 61 1.12 13.83 -4.75
C LYS A 61 0.40 13.36 -5.99
N TYR A 62 0.42 12.06 -6.28
CA TYR A 62 -0.37 11.52 -7.39
C TYR A 62 -1.86 11.68 -7.08
N LYS A 63 -2.56 12.38 -7.97
CA LYS A 63 -4.00 12.60 -7.91
C LYS A 63 -4.58 12.21 -9.27
N PRO A 64 -5.33 11.11 -9.38
CA PRO A 64 -5.99 10.75 -10.62
C PRO A 64 -7.04 11.80 -11.00
N LYS A 65 -7.35 11.90 -12.28
CA LYS A 65 -8.41 12.80 -12.78
C LYS A 65 -9.78 12.34 -12.26
N GLN A 66 -10.73 13.27 -12.13
CA GLN A 66 -12.07 12.97 -11.60
C GLN A 66 -12.81 11.84 -12.34
N ASN A 67 -12.57 11.69 -13.65
CA ASN A 67 -13.17 10.63 -14.48
C ASN A 67 -12.12 9.61 -14.95
N ALA A 68 -11.07 9.39 -14.15
CA ALA A 68 -10.05 8.42 -14.46
C ALA A 68 -10.62 6.99 -14.39
N ASN A 69 -10.11 6.08 -15.22
CA ASN A 69 -10.50 4.69 -15.14
C ASN A 69 -9.97 4.04 -13.84
N ASN A 70 -10.50 2.87 -13.50
CA ASN A 70 -10.15 2.16 -12.27
C ASN A 70 -8.63 1.94 -12.12
N LEU A 71 -7.91 1.72 -13.22
CA LEU A 71 -6.47 1.51 -13.17
C LEU A 71 -5.73 2.77 -12.71
N GLU A 72 -6.07 3.93 -13.24
CA GLU A 72 -5.50 5.21 -12.79
C GLU A 72 -5.92 5.54 -11.35
N LEU A 73 -7.10 5.12 -10.89
CA LEU A 73 -7.50 5.29 -9.48
C LEU A 73 -6.57 4.50 -8.52
N VAL A 74 -6.15 3.29 -8.90
CA VAL A 74 -5.31 2.43 -8.03
C VAL A 74 -3.81 2.56 -8.29
N LYS A 75 -3.41 3.26 -9.35
CA LYS A 75 -2.01 3.36 -9.80
C LYS A 75 -1.05 3.88 -8.74
N GLY A 76 -1.47 4.87 -7.94
CA GLY A 76 -0.66 5.38 -6.84
C GLY A 76 -0.28 4.30 -5.83
N TYR A 77 -1.23 3.42 -5.49
CA TYR A 77 -1.01 2.29 -4.58
C TYR A 77 -0.11 1.23 -5.23
N LEU A 78 -0.37 0.84 -6.47
CA LEU A 78 0.45 -0.16 -7.18
C LEU A 78 1.92 0.27 -7.30
N GLN A 79 2.16 1.54 -7.60
CA GLN A 79 3.52 2.07 -7.71
C GLN A 79 4.20 2.16 -6.33
N ALA A 80 3.48 2.60 -5.30
CA ALA A 80 3.99 2.62 -3.92
C ALA A 80 4.33 1.20 -3.42
N PHE A 81 3.46 0.22 -3.68
CA PHE A 81 3.69 -1.19 -3.40
C PHE A 81 4.97 -1.70 -4.05
N GLN A 82 5.15 -1.44 -5.35
CA GLN A 82 6.35 -1.86 -6.06
C GLN A 82 7.63 -1.32 -5.41
N HIS A 83 7.67 -0.02 -5.10
CA HIS A 83 8.84 0.59 -4.45
C HIS A 83 9.10 0.04 -3.04
N LEU A 84 8.06 -0.35 -2.29
CA LEU A 84 8.21 -1.03 -1.01
C LEU A 84 8.81 -2.44 -1.17
N CYS A 85 8.43 -3.17 -2.22
CA CYS A 85 9.03 -4.46 -2.55
C CYS A 85 10.51 -4.33 -2.93
N GLU A 86 10.90 -3.29 -3.67
CA GLU A 86 12.32 -3.01 -3.97
C GLU A 86 13.14 -2.79 -2.67
N LEU A 87 12.53 -2.17 -1.66
CA LEU A 87 13.13 -1.96 -0.35
C LEU A 87 13.03 -3.19 0.58
N GLU A 88 12.39 -4.28 0.14
CA GLU A 88 12.08 -5.46 0.95
C GLU A 88 11.25 -5.14 2.21
N GLU A 89 10.47 -4.05 2.17
CA GLU A 89 9.61 -3.59 3.27
C GLU A 89 8.27 -4.33 3.24
N TRP A 90 8.31 -5.66 3.37
CA TRP A 90 7.17 -6.56 3.17
C TRP A 90 5.98 -6.23 4.08
N GLU A 91 6.25 -5.86 5.33
CA GLU A 91 5.24 -5.46 6.31
C GLU A 91 4.48 -4.20 5.90
N LEU A 92 5.13 -3.29 5.20
CA LEU A 92 4.50 -2.08 4.67
C LEU A 92 3.80 -2.38 3.35
N ALA A 93 4.44 -3.17 2.47
CA ALA A 93 3.89 -3.57 1.18
C ALA A 93 2.56 -4.31 1.36
N TYR A 94 2.46 -5.22 2.33
CA TYR A 94 1.22 -5.95 2.64
C TYR A 94 0.05 -5.05 3.07
N LYS A 95 0.34 -3.82 3.55
CA LYS A 95 -0.70 -2.90 4.02
C LYS A 95 -1.27 -2.02 2.92
N ILE A 96 -0.59 -1.90 1.78
CA ILE A 96 -1.06 -1.15 0.60
C ILE A 96 -2.19 -1.91 -0.08
#